data_AF-A0A800EB98-F1
#
_entry.id   AF-A0A800EB98-F1
#
_cell.length_a   1.000
_cell.length_b   1.000
_cell.length_c   1.000
_cell.angle_alpha   90.00
_cell.angle_beta   90.00
_cell.angle_gamma   90.00
#
_symmetry.space_group_name_H-M   'P 1'
#
loop_
_entity.id
_entity.type
_entity.pdbx_description
1 polymer ?
#
loop_
_entity_poly.entity_id
_entity_poly.type
_entity_poly.pdbx_seq_one_letter_code
_entity_poly.pdbx_strand_id
1 'polypeptide(L)'
;TITMIPIIEIINESNPLLQNLLWWALALGACLGGNITIIGASANIVSIGIAKKAGINISFIEFMKVGAIISIISLLIASIYLIIRINIML
;
A
#
# COMPACT_ATOMS: atom_id res chain seq x y z
N THR A 1 -4.00 -3.37 7.54
CA THR A 1 -4.44 -4.68 7.01
C THR A 1 -5.43 -5.37 7.92
N ILE A 2 -5.07 -5.71 9.17
CA ILE A 2 -5.92 -6.46 10.10
C ILE A 2 -7.31 -5.82 10.29
N THR A 3 -7.36 -4.50 10.38
CA THR A 3 -8.60 -3.74 10.56
C THR A 3 -9.60 -3.86 9.41
N MET A 4 -9.14 -4.19 8.20
CA MET A 4 -9.98 -4.24 7.00
C MET A 4 -10.40 -5.67 6.63
N ILE A 5 -9.85 -6.69 7.30
CA ILE A 5 -10.18 -8.10 7.07
C ILE A 5 -11.69 -8.35 7.24
N PRO A 6 -12.36 -7.93 8.34
CA PRO A 6 -13.78 -8.21 8.52
C PRO A 6 -14.65 -7.54 7.45
N ILE A 7 -14.25 -6.37 6.97
CA ILE A 7 -14.96 -5.64 5.91
C ILE A 7 -14.91 -6.42 4.59
N ILE A 8 -13.75 -6.99 4.26
CA ILE A 8 -13.60 -7.81 3.05
C ILE A 8 -14.43 -9.09 3.15
N GLU A 9 -14.45 -9.73 4.32
CA GLU A 9 -15.28 -10.92 4.56
C GLU A 9 -16.77 -10.61 4.33
N ILE A 10 -17.29 -9.52 4.90
CA ILE A 10 -18.69 -9.08 4.70
C ILE A 10 -19.01 -8.82 3.22
N ILE A 11 -18.12 -8.14 2.48
CA ILE A 11 -18.35 -7.84 1.07
C ILE A 11 -18.31 -9.11 0.22
N ASN A 12 -17.44 -10.06 0.57
CA ASN A 12 -17.28 -11.32 -0.14
C ASN A 12 -18.49 -12.24 -0.01
N GLU A 13 -19.18 -12.24 1.15
CA GLU A 13 -20.44 -12.98 1.33
C GLU A 13 -21.52 -12.53 0.34
N SER A 14 -21.50 -11.25 -0.04
CA SER A 14 -22.48 -10.67 -0.98
C SER A 14 -22.09 -10.87 -2.45
N ASN A 15 -20.80 -11.08 -2.76
CA ASN A 15 -20.29 -11.18 -4.13
C ASN A 15 -19.07 -12.12 -4.22
N PRO A 16 -19.28 -13.43 -4.47
CA PRO A 16 -18.20 -14.42 -4.55
C PRO A 16 -17.16 -14.12 -5.64
N LEU A 17 -17.57 -13.46 -6.72
CA LEU A 17 -16.69 -13.06 -7.83
C LEU A 17 -15.62 -12.04 -7.40
N LEU A 18 -15.89 -11.23 -6.37
CA LEU A 18 -14.97 -10.22 -5.85
C LEU A 18 -13.97 -10.78 -4.82
N GLN A 19 -14.16 -12.02 -4.36
CA GLN A 19 -13.42 -12.60 -3.23
C GLN A 19 -11.91 -12.52 -3.39
N ASN A 20 -11.38 -13.08 -4.48
CA ASN A 20 -9.95 -13.03 -4.74
C ASN A 20 -9.44 -11.61 -5.00
N LEU A 21 -10.25 -10.76 -5.64
CA LEU A 21 -9.84 -9.42 -6.03
C LEU A 21 -9.62 -8.52 -4.82
N LEU A 22 -10.56 -8.51 -3.87
CA LEU A 22 -10.51 -7.63 -2.70
C LEU A 22 -9.34 -7.99 -1.77
N TRP A 23 -9.01 -9.28 -1.65
CA TRP A 23 -7.82 -9.72 -0.92
C TRP A 23 -6.52 -9.20 -1.55
N TRP A 24 -6.38 -9.29 -2.87
CA TRP A 24 -5.24 -8.73 -3.58
C TRP A 24 -5.19 -7.19 -3.51
N ALA A 25 -6.35 -6.54 -3.62
CA ALA A 25 -6.45 -5.08 -3.48
C ALA A 25 -6.01 -4.61 -2.09
N LEU A 26 -6.42 -5.31 -1.02
CA LEU A 26 -6.00 -4.98 0.34
C LEU A 26 -4.50 -5.22 0.55
N ALA A 27 -3.99 -6.36 0.09
CA ALA A 27 -2.57 -6.69 0.24
C ALA A 27 -1.68 -5.66 -0.48
N LEU A 28 -1.97 -5.38 -1.75
CA LEU A 28 -1.23 -4.40 -2.55
C LEU A 28 -1.40 -2.98 -1.99
N GLY A 29 -2.62 -2.59 -1.65
CA GLY A 29 -2.91 -1.26 -1.09
C GLY A 29 -2.18 -1.02 0.24
N ALA A 30 -2.20 -1.99 1.15
CA ALA A 30 -1.54 -1.87 2.44
C ALA A 30 0.00 -1.85 2.32
N CYS A 31 0.58 -2.72 1.50
CA CYS A 31 2.03 -2.80 1.34
C CYS A 31 2.60 -1.60 0.60
N LEU A 32 1.94 -1.14 -0.47
CA LEU A 32 2.43 -0.02 -1.27
C LEU A 32 2.11 1.33 -0.61
N GLY A 33 0.88 1.50 -0.09
CA GLY A 33 0.43 2.72 0.56
C GLY A 33 1.13 3.02 1.89
N GLY A 34 1.65 2.00 2.58
CA GLY A 34 2.45 2.17 3.79
C GLY A 34 3.74 2.99 3.60
N ASN A 35 4.18 3.19 2.36
CA ASN A 35 5.41 3.93 2.05
C ASN A 35 5.23 5.45 1.95
N ILE A 36 4.00 5.96 2.10
CA ILE A 36 3.70 7.40 1.99
C ILE A 36 4.38 8.20 3.11
N THR A 37 4.53 7.63 4.31
CA THR A 37 5.07 8.34 5.48
C THR A 37 6.18 7.56 6.18
N ILE A 38 6.99 8.28 6.97
CA ILE A 38 8.06 7.67 7.76
C ILE A 38 7.49 6.61 8.72
N ILE A 39 6.33 6.87 9.31
CA ILE A 39 5.71 5.98 10.31
C ILE A 39 4.85 4.88 9.69
N GLY A 40 4.63 4.90 8.38
CA GLY A 40 3.73 3.95 7.71
C GLY A 40 4.29 2.53 7.62
N ALA A 41 5.62 2.37 7.71
CA ALA A 41 6.29 1.08 7.77
C ALA A 41 7.52 1.13 8.68
N SER A 42 7.80 0.02 9.38
CA SER A 42 8.99 -0.09 10.23
C SER A 42 10.29 0.09 9.45
N ALA A 43 10.33 -0.37 8.19
CA ALA A 43 11.48 -0.19 7.29
C ALA A 43 11.80 1.29 7.02
N ASN A 44 10.78 2.15 6.94
CA ASN A 44 10.97 3.58 6.71
C ASN A 44 11.62 4.25 7.93
N ILE A 45 11.15 3.91 9.14
CA ILE A 45 11.73 4.39 10.40
C ILE A 45 13.19 3.95 10.53
N VAL A 46 13.49 2.68 10.23
CA VAL A 46 14.85 2.14 10.29
C VAL A 46 15.75 2.86 9.28
N SER A 47 15.28 3.08 8.05
CA SER A 47 16.04 3.77 6.99
C SER A 47 16.37 5.21 7.37
N ILE A 48 15.40 5.94 7.94
CA ILE A 48 15.60 7.30 8.46
C ILE A 48 16.58 7.30 9.64
N GLY A 49 16.49 6.29 10.52
CA GLY A 49 17.43 6.12 11.62
C GLY A 49 18.87 5.92 11.16
N ILE A 50 19.08 5.14 10.09
CA ILE A 50 20.39 4.93 9.47
C ILE A 50 20.89 6.23 8.83
N ALA A 51 20.05 6.93 8.06
CA ALA A 51 20.40 8.21 7.45
C ALA A 51 20.84 9.24 8.51
N LYS A 52 20.09 9.33 9.62
CA LYS A 52 20.41 10.21 10.74
C LYS A 52 21.77 9.87 11.37
N LYS A 53 22.10 8.58 11.52
CA LYS A 53 23.42 8.14 12.01
C LYS A 53 24.56 8.52 11.06
N ALA A 54 24.29 8.59 9.76
CA ALA A 54 25.24 9.08 8.75
C ALA A 54 25.32 10.61 8.64
N GLY A 55 24.64 11.35 9.52
CA GLY A 55 24.59 12.82 9.51
C GLY A 55 23.59 13.42 8.52
N ILE A 56 22.78 12.59 7.84
CA ILE A 56 21.75 13.04 6.90
C ILE A 56 20.42 13.15 7.63
N ASN A 57 19.91 14.38 7.77
CA ASN A 57 18.61 14.63 8.36
C ASN A 57 17.56 14.77 7.25
N ILE A 58 16.60 13.84 7.22
CA ILE A 58 15.44 13.88 6.32
C ILE A 58 14.23 14.26 7.15
N SER A 59 13.55 15.34 6.80
CA SER A 59 12.32 15.74 7.48
C SER A 59 11.14 14.84 7.11
N PHE A 60 10.11 14.81 7.97
CA PHE A 60 8.87 14.08 7.71
C PHE A 60 8.21 14.48 6.39
N ILE A 61 8.20 15.78 6.08
CA ILE A 61 7.59 16.32 4.86
C ILE A 61 8.42 15.97 3.63
N GLU A 62 9.76 16.00 3.71
CA GLU A 62 10.62 15.57 2.59
C GLU A 62 10.40 14.10 2.25
N PHE A 63 10.40 13.22 3.26
CA PHE A 63 10.11 11.82 3.04
C PHE A 63 8.71 11.65 2.45
N MET A 64 7.71 12.35 2.99
CA MET A 64 6.33 12.23 2.53
C MET A 64 6.15 12.69 1.09
N LYS A 65 6.80 13.77 0.64
CA LYS A 65 6.69 14.24 -0.75
C LYS A 65 7.16 13.17 -1.73
N VAL A 66 8.32 12.58 -1.47
CA VAL A 66 8.89 11.53 -2.34
C VAL A 66 8.09 10.24 -2.20
N GLY A 67 7.81 9.82 -0.97
CA GLY A 67 7.04 8.62 -0.66
C GLY A 67 5.64 8.64 -1.23
N ALA A 68 4.94 9.78 -1.18
CA ALA A 68 3.62 9.95 -1.77
C ALA A 68 3.64 9.77 -3.28
N ILE A 69 4.58 10.40 -3.99
CA ILE A 69 4.70 10.27 -5.45
C ILE A 69 4.94 8.81 -5.84
N ILE A 70 5.90 8.15 -5.21
CA ILE A 70 6.23 6.74 -5.50
C ILE A 70 5.06 5.81 -5.16
N SER A 71 4.41 6.04 -4.01
CA SER A 71 3.28 5.22 -3.58
C SER A 71 2.09 5.38 -4.50
N ILE A 72 1.77 6.61 -4.95
CA ILE A 72 0.67 6.87 -5.90
C ILE A 72 0.93 6.16 -7.23
N ILE A 73 2.14 6.27 -7.78
CA ILE A 73 2.50 5.59 -9.03
C ILE A 73 2.37 4.08 -8.86
N SER A 74 2.89 3.53 -7.76
CA SER A 74 2.83 2.09 -7.48
C SER A 74 1.38 1.60 -7.30
N LEU A 75 0.54 2.37 -6.60
CA LEU A 75 -0.88 2.08 -6.39
C LEU A 75 -1.66 2.17 -7.71
N LEU A 76 -1.35 3.13 -8.58
CA LEU A 76 -1.94 3.23 -9.92
C LEU A 76 -1.62 1.99 -10.75
N ILE A 77 -0.35 1.58 -10.79
CA ILE A 77 0.08 0.36 -11.51
C ILE A 77 -0.64 -0.88 -10.94
N ALA A 78 -0.67 -1.02 -9.62
CA ALA A 78 -1.37 -2.12 -8.96
C ALA A 78 -2.87 -2.12 -9.28
N SER A 79 -3.51 -0.94 -9.31
CA SER A 79 -4.93 -0.80 -9.63
C SER A 79 -5.22 -1.19 -11.07
N ILE A 80 -4.39 -0.73 -12.03
CA ILE A 80 -4.50 -1.11 -13.44
C ILE A 80 -4.31 -2.63 -13.61
N TYR A 81 -3.32 -3.21 -12.95
CA TYR A 81 -3.09 -4.66 -12.97
C TYR A 81 -4.32 -5.43 -12.47
N LEU A 82 -4.92 -5.02 -11.36
CA LEU A 82 -6.12 -5.66 -10.81
C LEU A 82 -7.34 -5.50 -11.74
N ILE A 83 -7.51 -4.35 -12.38
CA ILE A 83 -8.57 -4.10 -13.39
C ILE A 83 -8.38 -5.00 -14.62
N ILE A 84 -7.15 -5.19 -15.09
CA ILE A 84 -6.88 -6.10 -16.21
C ILE A 84 -7.16 -7.55 -15.76
N ARG A 85 -6.70 -7.94 -14.57
CA ARG A 85 -6.90 -9.29 -14.03
C ARG A 85 -8.39 -9.63 -13.87
N ILE A 86 -9.22 -8.71 -13.38
CA ILE A 86 -10.66 -8.96 -13.23
C ILE A 86 -11.33 -9.15 -14.59
N ASN A 87 -10.98 -8.33 -15.59
CA ASN A 87 -11.56 -8.41 -16.94
C ASN A 87 -11.17 -9.70 -17.70
N ILE A 88 -10.02 -10.31 -17.38
CA ILE A 88 -9.62 -11.62 -17.94
C ILE A 88 -10.35 -12.78 -17.25
N MET A 89 -10.80 -12.57 -16.01
CA MET A 89 -11.44 -13.60 -15.18
C MET A 89 -12.97 -13.64 -15.35
N LEU A 90 -13.56 -12.58 -15.92
CA LEU A 90 -14.97 -12.48 -16.32
C LEU A 90 -15.15 -12.97 -17.77
#